data_AF-A0A538HUR1-F1
#
_entry.id   AF-A0A538HUR1-F1
#
_cell.length_a   1.000
_cell.length_b   1.000
_cell.length_c   1.000
_cell.angle_alpha   90.00
_cell.angle_beta   90.00
_cell.angle_gamma   90.00
#
_symmetry.space_group_name_H-M   'P 1'
#
loop_
_entity.id
_entity.type
_entity.pdbx_description
1 polymer ?
#
loop_
_entity_poly.entity_id
_entity_poly.type
_entity_poly.pdbx_seq_one_letter_code
_entity_poly.pdbx_strand_id
1 'polypeptide(L)' 'MTCSLSCAECHAETDVFERRWGAFLTDDEYEPAGVAILCPACAEREFGAPRRRNRSDTE' A
#
# COMPACT_ATOMS: atom_id res chain seq x y z
N MET A 1 -19.75 4.05 -12.50
CA MET A 1 -18.50 4.70 -12.05
C MET A 1 -17.74 3.69 -11.23
N THR A 2 -16.69 3.12 -11.78
CA THR A 2 -15.75 2.27 -11.05
C THR A 2 -14.71 3.20 -10.42
N CYS A 3 -14.60 3.23 -9.09
CA CYS A 3 -13.49 3.88 -8.41
C CYS A 3 -12.28 2.94 -8.49
N SER A 4 -11.36 3.19 -9.42
CA SER A 4 -10.04 2.60 -9.40
C SER A 4 -9.13 3.40 -8.47
N LEU A 5 -8.39 2.69 -7.61
CA LEU A 5 -7.22 3.23 -6.93
C LEU A 5 -6.04 3.29 -7.91
N SER A 6 -5.18 4.30 -7.77
CA SER A 6 -3.95 4.45 -8.55
C SER A 6 -2.72 4.36 -7.64
N CYS A 7 -1.68 3.67 -8.10
CA CYS A 7 -0.40 3.61 -7.40
C CYS A 7 0.26 5.00 -7.38
N ALA A 8 0.69 5.47 -6.21
CA ALA A 8 1.35 6.76 -6.07
C ALA A 8 2.69 6.85 -6.83
N GLU A 9 3.38 5.71 -7.01
CA GLU A 9 4.73 5.65 -7.61
C GLU A 9 4.73 5.43 -9.12
N CYS A 10 3.92 4.47 -9.60
CA CYS A 10 3.94 4.04 -11.01
C CYS A 10 2.64 4.32 -11.76
N HIS A 11 1.63 4.88 -11.09
CA HIS A 11 0.32 5.20 -11.64
C HIS A 11 -0.44 4.01 -12.26
N ALA A 12 -0.03 2.77 -11.96
CA ALA A 12 -0.85 1.60 -12.27
C ALA A 12 -2.23 1.79 -11.64
N GLU A 13 -3.28 1.32 -12.32
CA GLU A 13 -4.64 1.34 -11.80
C GLU A 13 -5.01 -0.04 -11.28
N THR A 14 -5.76 -0.07 -10.17
CA THR A 14 -6.29 -1.32 -9.63
C THR A 14 -7.53 -1.75 -10.43
N ASP A 15 -7.68 -3.06 -10.62
CA ASP A 15 -8.98 -3.64 -10.93
C ASP A 15 -9.75 -4.00 -9.63
N VAL A 16 -11.06 -4.21 -9.73
CA VAL A 16 -11.93 -4.47 -8.55
C VAL A 16 -11.65 -5.81 -7.85
N PHE A 17 -10.81 -6.68 -8.42
CA PHE A 17 -10.47 -7.99 -7.88
C PHE A 17 -9.01 -8.10 -7.43
N GLU A 18 -8.18 -7.11 -7.76
CA GLU A 18 -6.77 -7.07 -7.42
C GLU A 18 -6.56 -6.99 -5.91
N ARG A 19 -5.64 -7.82 -5.43
CA ARG A 19 -5.32 -7.95 -4.01
C ARG A 19 -3.88 -7.50 -3.77
N ARG A 20 -3.57 -7.26 -2.50
CA ARG A 20 -2.22 -6.90 -2.00
C ARG A 20 -1.74 -5.49 -2.33
N TRP A 21 -2.62 -4.63 -2.80
CA TRP A 21 -2.39 -3.19 -2.72
C TRP A 21 -2.21 -2.77 -1.27
N GLY A 22 -1.23 -1.93 -1.01
CA GLY A 22 -0.87 -1.47 0.32
C GLY A 22 -1.22 0.00 0.51
N ALA A 23 -1.71 0.35 1.69
CA ALA A 23 -1.89 1.73 2.13
C ALA A 23 -0.84 2.05 3.20
N PHE A 24 -0.02 3.06 2.96
CA PHE A 24 1.10 3.43 3.80
C PHE A 24 0.90 4.85 4.32
N LEU A 25 1.12 5.05 5.61
CA LEU A 25 1.11 6.38 6.18
C LEU A 25 2.41 7.08 5.80
N THR A 26 2.27 8.29 5.26
CA THR A 26 3.40 9.18 5.02
C THR A 26 3.44 10.17 6.17
N ASP A 27 4.62 10.28 6.80
CA ASP A 27 4.89 11.19 7.92
C ASP A 27 6.07 12.07 7.53
N ASP A 28 5.82 12.98 6.58
CA ASP A 28 6.81 13.97 6.17
C ASP A 28 6.74 15.15 7.15
N GLU A 29 7.89 15.57 7.70
CA GLU A 29 7.96 16.64 8.71
C GLU A 29 7.43 18.00 8.20
N TYR A 30 7.32 18.18 6.88
CA TYR A 30 6.88 19.40 6.22
C TYR A 30 5.48 19.30 5.62
N GLU A 31 4.84 18.12 5.60
CA GLU A 31 3.50 17.91 5.05
C GLU A 31 2.56 17.23 6.07
N PRO A 32 1.24 17.49 6.01
CA PRO A 32 0.30 16.76 6.86
C PRO A 32 0.33 15.26 6.56
N ALA A 33 0.17 14.45 7.60
CA ALA A 33 0.17 13.00 7.48
C ALA A 33 -0.82 12.52 6.40
N GLY A 34 -0.29 11.77 5.43
CA GLY A 34 -0.99 11.32 4.24
C GLY A 34 -1.11 9.80 4.17
N VAL A 35 -1.92 9.32 3.22
CA VAL A 35 -1.98 7.89 2.88
C VAL A 35 -1.54 7.71 1.44
N ALA A 36 -0.42 7.03 1.23
CA ALA A 36 0.04 6.61 -0.08
C ALA A 36 -0.48 5.21 -0.41
N ILE A 37 -1.12 5.06 -1.56
CA ILE A 37 -1.59 3.77 -2.09
C ILE A 37 -0.54 3.23 -3.06
N LEU A 38 -0.01 2.04 -2.81
CA LEU A 38 1.00 1.39 -3.66
C LEU A 38 0.49 0.07 -4.22
N CYS A 39 0.83 -0.20 -5.49
CA CYS A 39 0.62 -1.51 -6.09
C CYS A 39 1.53 -2.57 -5.44
N PRO A 40 1.21 -3.87 -5.59
CA PRO A 40 1.99 -4.94 -4.94
C PRO A 40 3.48 -4.91 -5.27
N ALA A 41 3.84 -4.60 -6.52
CA ALA A 41 5.23 -4.56 -6.96
C ALA A 41 6.01 -3.40 -6.32
N CYS A 42 5.42 -2.20 -6.28
CA CYS A 42 6.03 -1.04 -5.62
C CYS A 42 6.11 -1.26 -4.11
N ALA A 43 5.03 -1.73 -3.48
CA ALA A 43 5.01 -2.05 -2.06
C ALA A 43 6.10 -3.06 -1.67
N GLU A 44 6.28 -4.12 -2.47
CA GLU A 44 7.31 -5.13 -2.22
C GLU A 44 8.73 -4.59 -2.41
N ARG A 45 8.94 -3.70 -3.38
CA ARG A 45 10.25 -3.06 -3.60
C ARG A 45 10.65 -2.15 -2.44
N GLU A 46 9.71 -1.36 -1.93
CA GLU A 46 9.98 -0.38 -0.87
C GLU A 46 10.01 -1.01 0.52
N PHE A 47 9.08 -1.93 0.83
CA PHE A 47 8.86 -2.44 2.19
C PHE A 47 9.08 -3.95 2.34
N GLY A 48 9.41 -4.65 1.25
CA GLY A 48 9.55 -6.10 1.22
C GLY A 48 8.21 -6.84 1.14
N ALA A 49 8.28 -8.18 1.09
CA ALA A 49 7.09 -9.02 0.96
C ALA A 49 6.16 -8.86 2.18
N PRO A 50 4.82 -8.82 1.97
CA PRO A 50 3.88 -8.66 3.07
C PRO A 50 4.04 -9.80 4.07
N ARG A 51 4.37 -9.44 5.33
CA ARG A 51 4.47 -10.40 6.42
C ARG A 51 3.13 -11.12 6.56
N ARG A 52 3.12 -12.44 6.39
CA ARG A 52 1.99 -13.28 6.80
C ARG A 52 1.80 -12.99 8.29
N ARG A 53 0.66 -12.43 8.69
CA ARG A 53 0.30 -12.33 10.11
C ARG A 53 0.19 -13.75 10.65
N ASN A 54 1.28 -14.31 11.18
CA ASN A 54 1.17 -15.42 12.10
C ASN A 54 0.55 -14.84 13.37
N ARG A 55 -0.63 -15.32 13.72
CA ARG A 55 -1.39 -14.92 14.91
C ARG A 55 -0.72 -15.50 16.15
N SER A 56 0.46 -15.00 16.50
CA SER A 56 1.28 -15.50 17.61
C SER A 56 2.18 -14.41 18.16
N ASP A 57 1.64 -13.21 18.41
CA ASP A 57 2.30 -12.21 19.26
C ASP A 57 1.21 -11.61 20.16
N THR A 58 1.03 -12.25 21.31
CA THR A 58 0.35 -11.73 22.50
C THR A 58 1.24 -12.15 23.65
N GLU A 59 2.12 -11.25 24.07
CA GLU A 59 2.76 -11.25 25.39
C GLU A 59 2.76 -9.82 25.94
#